data_AF-A0A258BV90-F1
#
_entry.id   AF-A0A258BV90-F1
#
_cell.length_a   1.000
_cell.length_b   1.000
_cell.length_c   1.000
_cell.angle_alpha   90.00
_cell.angle_beta   90.00
_cell.angle_gamma   90.00
#
_symmetry.space_group_name_H-M   'P 1'
#
loop_
_entity.id
_entity.type
_entity.pdbx_description
1 polymer ?
#
loop_
_entity_poly.entity_id
_entity_poly.type
_entity_poly.pdbx_seq_one_letter_code
_entity_poly.pdbx_strand_id
1 'polypeptide(L)'
;MKASTIRAWSWVHKWTSLICTVFLLMLCVTGLPLIFHDEIDGALNPAQWEPTNPGGAHLTLDEVLSIALENRPGEVPIFLSFDTDRPVVNVTSGPTADAPGSQMHFASFDLTSGNLVPPADAGEDVMEFILQLHTDMFLGLPGMLFLGLMGLLFVIATVSGVVLYAPFMRKLEFGTVRRKQSPRLKWLDYHNLLGIVTLAWVLLVGIT
;
A
#
# COMPACT_ATOMS: atom_id res chain seq x y z
N MET A 1 -14.96 -36.22 -5.90
CA MET A 1 -13.60 -36.31 -5.34
C MET A 1 -13.57 -37.34 -4.22
N LYS A 2 -12.46 -38.06 -4.03
CA LYS A 2 -12.27 -38.96 -2.90
C LYS A 2 -12.17 -38.16 -1.59
N ALA A 3 -12.57 -38.75 -0.47
CA ALA A 3 -12.54 -38.09 0.84
C ALA A 3 -11.12 -37.66 1.26
N SER A 4 -10.10 -38.46 0.92
CA SER A 4 -8.69 -38.12 1.14
C SER A 4 -8.26 -36.84 0.42
N THR A 5 -8.69 -36.68 -0.84
CA THR A 5 -8.41 -35.49 -1.65
C THR A 5 -9.02 -34.23 -1.02
N ILE A 6 -10.27 -34.30 -0.55
CA ILE A 6 -10.93 -33.17 0.11
C ILE A 6 -10.19 -32.78 1.40
N ARG A 7 -9.74 -33.76 2.20
CA ARG A 7 -8.97 -33.51 3.41
C ARG A 7 -7.63 -32.82 3.11
N ALA A 8 -6.92 -33.27 2.08
CA ALA A 8 -5.66 -32.67 1.67
C ALA A 8 -5.84 -31.20 1.23
N TRP A 9 -6.79 -30.93 0.33
CA TRP A 9 -7.09 -29.56 -0.10
C TRP A 9 -7.58 -28.67 1.04
N SER A 10 -8.41 -29.20 1.94
CA SER A 10 -8.85 -28.46 3.13
C SER A 10 -7.70 -28.12 4.06
N TRP A 11 -6.70 -28.99 4.19
CA TRP A 11 -5.50 -28.72 4.98
C TRP A 11 -4.65 -27.63 4.32
N VAL A 12 -4.40 -27.73 3.01
CA VAL A 12 -3.68 -26.70 2.25
C VAL A 12 -4.39 -25.35 2.36
N HIS A 13 -5.68 -25.29 2.05
CA HIS A 13 -6.47 -24.06 2.12
C HIS A 13 -6.46 -23.47 3.52
N LYS A 14 -6.64 -24.29 4.56
CA LYS A 14 -6.64 -23.80 5.96
C LYS A 14 -5.33 -23.11 6.31
N TRP A 15 -4.20 -23.74 6.05
CA TRP A 15 -2.90 -23.21 6.50
C TRP A 15 -2.40 -22.07 5.63
N THR A 16 -2.56 -22.16 4.31
CA THR A 16 -2.21 -21.06 3.40
C THR A 16 -3.05 -19.82 3.71
N SER A 17 -4.37 -19.97 3.85
CA SER A 17 -5.26 -18.87 4.25
C SER A 17 -4.89 -18.31 5.62
N LEU A 18 -4.68 -19.16 6.64
CA LEU A 18 -4.42 -18.67 7.99
C LEU A 18 -3.11 -17.87 8.07
N ILE A 19 -2.05 -18.35 7.43
CA ILE A 19 -0.74 -17.67 7.43
C ILE A 19 -0.84 -16.35 6.68
N CYS A 20 -1.37 -16.35 5.44
CA CYS A 20 -1.42 -15.12 4.64
C CYS A 20 -2.40 -14.09 5.22
N THR A 21 -3.50 -14.52 5.87
CA THR A 21 -4.51 -13.60 6.43
C THR A 21 -3.92 -12.66 7.48
N VAL A 22 -2.95 -13.10 8.28
CA VAL A 22 -2.31 -12.22 9.29
C VAL A 22 -1.65 -11.02 8.63
N PHE A 23 -0.94 -11.25 7.53
CA PHE A 23 -0.22 -10.20 6.81
C PHE A 23 -1.14 -9.39 5.90
N LEU A 24 -2.13 -10.02 5.25
CA LEU A 24 -3.15 -9.30 4.50
C LEU A 24 -3.98 -8.39 5.42
N LEU A 25 -4.27 -8.82 6.66
CA LEU A 25 -4.94 -7.97 7.64
C LEU A 25 -4.08 -6.75 7.99
N MET A 26 -2.77 -6.95 8.20
CA MET A 26 -1.84 -5.84 8.38
C MET A 26 -1.91 -4.88 7.20
N LEU A 27 -1.80 -5.38 5.95
CA LEU A 27 -1.87 -4.57 4.74
C LEU A 27 -3.20 -3.82 4.60
N CYS A 28 -4.34 -4.44 4.95
CA CYS A 28 -5.63 -3.76 4.93
C CYS A 28 -5.72 -2.64 5.99
N VAL A 29 -5.20 -2.89 7.19
CA VAL A 29 -5.24 -1.93 8.31
C VAL A 29 -4.30 -0.74 8.07
N THR A 30 -3.14 -0.98 7.46
CA THR A 30 -2.19 0.08 7.11
C THR A 30 -2.55 0.77 5.79
N GLY A 31 -3.11 0.04 4.83
CA GLY A 31 -3.48 0.57 3.51
C GLY A 31 -4.68 1.52 3.56
N LEU A 32 -5.66 1.28 4.44
CA LEU A 32 -6.83 2.16 4.55
C LEU A 32 -6.45 3.60 4.93
N PRO A 33 -5.63 3.86 5.97
CA PRO A 33 -5.11 5.21 6.24
C PRO A 33 -4.33 5.81 5.08
N LEU A 34 -3.48 5.04 4.39
CA LEU A 34 -2.64 5.55 3.29
C LEU A 34 -3.46 6.09 2.10
N ILE A 35 -4.68 5.57 1.88
CA ILE A 35 -5.60 6.11 0.86
C ILE A 35 -6.01 7.55 1.19
N PHE A 36 -6.07 7.91 2.48
CA PHE A 36 -6.51 9.22 2.98
C PHE A 36 -5.36 10.01 3.61
N HIS A 37 -4.12 9.79 3.14
CA HIS A 37 -2.94 10.43 3.73
C HIS A 37 -3.06 11.97 3.70
N ASP A 38 -3.51 12.55 2.58
CA ASP A 38 -3.72 14.00 2.46
C ASP A 38 -4.69 14.56 3.53
N GLU A 39 -5.83 13.89 3.76
CA GLU A 39 -6.80 14.33 4.76
C GLU A 39 -6.28 14.15 6.19
N ILE A 40 -5.53 13.08 6.44
CA ILE A 40 -4.94 12.81 7.75
C ILE A 40 -3.82 13.83 8.03
N ASP A 41 -2.97 14.10 7.05
CA ASP A 41 -1.89 15.06 7.14
C ASP A 41 -2.42 16.47 7.34
N GLY A 42 -3.47 16.87 6.61
CA GLY A 42 -4.15 18.15 6.81
C GLY A 42 -4.83 18.25 8.18
N ALA A 43 -5.39 17.16 8.70
CA ALA A 43 -6.01 17.14 10.03
C ALA A 43 -4.99 17.21 11.17
N LEU A 44 -3.82 16.58 11.00
CA LEU A 44 -2.73 16.55 11.99
C LEU A 44 -1.83 17.78 11.91
N ASN A 45 -1.74 18.41 10.73
CA ASN A 45 -0.97 19.62 10.48
C ASN A 45 -1.88 20.78 10.04
N PRO A 46 -2.70 21.34 10.94
CA PRO A 46 -3.63 22.42 10.59
C PRO A 46 -2.95 23.75 10.23
N ALA A 47 -1.65 23.89 10.51
CA ALA A 47 -0.86 25.03 10.06
C ALA A 47 -0.56 24.86 8.56
N GLN A 48 -1.32 25.57 7.73
CA GLN A 48 -1.06 25.59 6.29
C GLN A 48 0.22 26.40 6.03
N TRP A 49 1.20 25.74 5.42
CA TRP A 49 2.36 26.42 4.86
C TRP A 49 1.90 27.38 3.76
N GLU A 50 2.45 28.61 3.77
CA GLU A 50 2.18 29.67 2.79
C GLU A 50 3.47 29.99 2.03
N PRO A 51 3.41 30.27 0.72
CA PRO A 51 4.57 30.70 -0.04
C PRO A 51 5.13 32.00 0.52
N THR A 52 6.45 32.14 0.44
CA THR A 52 7.16 33.32 0.96
C THR A 52 6.72 34.59 0.23
N ASN A 53 6.47 34.50 -1.08
CA ASN A 53 6.01 35.60 -1.91
C ASN A 53 4.70 35.23 -2.64
N PRO A 54 3.52 35.30 -1.99
CA PRO A 54 2.25 34.98 -2.62
C PRO A 54 1.98 35.88 -3.84
N GLY A 55 1.78 35.28 -5.02
CA GLY A 55 1.58 36.00 -6.28
C GLY A 55 2.85 36.61 -6.90
N GLY A 56 4.03 36.30 -6.35
CA GLY A 56 5.32 36.63 -6.93
C GLY A 56 5.61 35.85 -8.22
N ALA A 57 6.63 36.28 -8.96
CA ALA A 57 7.14 35.49 -10.09
C ALA A 57 7.74 34.18 -9.58
N HIS A 58 7.46 33.09 -10.29
CA HIS A 58 8.06 31.80 -9.97
C HIS A 58 9.51 31.78 -10.47
N LEU A 59 10.39 31.18 -9.68
CA LEU A 59 11.70 30.75 -10.12
C LEU A 59 11.55 29.69 -11.23
N THR A 60 12.54 29.65 -12.10
CA THR A 60 12.68 28.57 -13.08
C THR A 60 13.05 27.26 -12.38
N LEU A 61 12.75 26.13 -13.03
CA LEU A 61 13.10 24.83 -12.47
C LEU A 61 14.61 24.66 -12.31
N ASP A 62 15.41 25.22 -13.22
CA ASP A 62 16.88 25.18 -13.14
C ASP A 62 17.40 25.94 -11.91
N GLU A 63 16.78 27.08 -11.56
CA GLU A 63 17.12 27.84 -10.36
C GLU A 63 16.80 27.04 -9.09
N VAL A 64 15.61 26.47 -8.99
CA VAL A 64 15.22 25.65 -7.82
C VAL A 64 16.09 24.40 -7.71
N LEU A 65 16.38 23.74 -8.83
CA LEU A 65 17.26 22.58 -8.85
C LEU A 65 18.68 22.93 -8.40
N SER A 66 19.20 24.08 -8.83
CA SER A 66 20.51 24.55 -8.39
C SER A 66 20.54 24.79 -6.88
N ILE A 67 19.51 25.45 -6.34
CA ILE A 67 19.36 25.69 -4.88
C ILE A 67 19.27 24.37 -4.11
N ALA A 68 18.53 23.40 -4.63
CA ALA A 68 18.39 22.08 -3.99
C ALA A 68 19.74 21.34 -3.93
N LEU A 69 20.50 21.35 -5.02
CA LEU A 69 21.81 20.70 -5.10
C LEU A 69 22.90 21.44 -4.32
N GLU A 70 22.80 22.76 -4.15
CA GLU A 70 23.68 23.52 -3.24
C GLU A 70 23.52 23.10 -1.78
N ASN A 71 22.29 22.75 -1.37
CA ASN A 71 22.03 22.19 -0.04
C ASN A 71 22.56 20.74 0.10
N ARG A 72 22.85 20.05 -1.01
CA ARG A 72 23.36 18.67 -1.05
C ARG A 72 24.53 18.50 -2.02
N PRO A 73 25.73 19.05 -1.70
CA PRO A 73 26.87 18.97 -2.60
C PRO A 73 27.29 17.52 -2.89
N GLY A 74 27.42 17.19 -4.17
CA GLY A 74 27.86 15.86 -4.63
C GLY A 74 26.72 14.89 -4.94
N GLU A 75 25.47 15.26 -4.65
CA GLU A 75 24.32 14.53 -5.15
C GLU A 75 23.98 14.97 -6.58
N VAL A 76 23.31 14.09 -7.32
CA VAL A 76 22.74 14.36 -8.63
C VAL A 76 21.21 14.35 -8.53
N PRO A 77 20.51 15.14 -9.36
CA PRO A 77 19.06 15.13 -9.38
C PRO A 77 18.54 13.83 -10.00
N ILE A 78 17.50 13.25 -9.39
CA ILE A 78 16.88 11.99 -9.83
C ILE A 78 15.45 12.23 -10.30
N PHE A 79 14.63 12.89 -9.47
CA PHE A 79 13.23 13.21 -9.80
C PHE A 79 12.87 14.64 -9.41
N LEU A 80 11.94 15.21 -10.18
CA LEU A 80 11.19 16.41 -9.82
C LEU A 80 9.70 16.04 -9.79
N SER A 81 9.01 16.36 -8.70
CA SER A 81 7.55 16.30 -8.65
C SER A 81 6.98 17.67 -8.30
N PHE A 82 5.76 17.92 -8.75
CA PHE A 82 5.13 19.23 -8.71
C PHE A 82 3.85 19.11 -7.90
N ASP A 83 3.69 20.01 -6.94
CA ASP A 83 2.42 20.18 -6.27
C ASP A 83 1.48 20.98 -7.20
N THR A 84 0.27 20.47 -7.42
CA THR A 84 -0.72 21.11 -8.31
C THR A 84 -1.50 22.22 -7.62
N ASP A 85 -1.53 22.22 -6.29
CA ASP A 85 -2.35 23.11 -5.48
C ASP A 85 -1.50 24.20 -4.81
N ARG A 86 -0.21 23.92 -4.57
CA ARG A 86 0.76 24.85 -3.98
C ARG A 86 1.90 25.15 -4.95
N PRO A 87 2.53 26.35 -4.89
CA PRO A 87 3.71 26.66 -5.69
C PRO A 87 4.97 25.98 -5.12
N VAL A 88 4.95 24.64 -5.05
CA VAL A 88 6.01 23.81 -4.45
C VAL A 88 6.55 22.83 -5.49
N VAL A 89 7.87 22.73 -5.54
CA VAL A 89 8.57 21.70 -6.29
C VAL A 89 9.29 20.79 -5.32
N ASN A 90 9.05 19.49 -5.44
CA ASN A 90 9.81 18.52 -4.69
C ASN A 90 10.97 18.02 -5.53
N VAL A 91 12.16 18.04 -4.94
CA VAL A 91 13.40 17.56 -5.56
C VAL A 91 13.80 16.27 -4.85
N THR A 92 14.00 15.22 -5.64
CA THR A 92 14.65 13.99 -5.17
C THR A 92 16.06 13.92 -5.74
N SER A 93 17.06 13.90 -4.87
CA SER A 93 18.48 13.79 -5.23
C SER A 93 19.11 12.54 -4.60
N GLY A 94 20.29 12.15 -5.09
CA GLY A 94 21.05 11.05 -4.50
C GLY A 94 22.49 10.99 -5.04
N PRO A 95 23.36 10.11 -4.53
CA PRO A 95 24.78 10.08 -4.91
C PRO A 95 25.01 9.73 -6.39
N THR A 96 24.07 8.98 -7.00
CA THR A 96 24.08 8.62 -8.42
C THR A 96 22.65 8.62 -8.97
N ALA A 97 22.50 8.69 -10.30
CA ALA A 97 21.19 8.67 -10.95
C ALA A 97 20.43 7.34 -10.76
N ASP A 98 21.14 6.27 -10.41
CA ASP A 98 20.63 4.93 -10.12
C ASP A 98 20.69 4.57 -8.63
N ALA A 99 20.85 5.56 -7.76
CA ALA A 99 20.92 5.34 -6.32
C ALA A 99 19.70 4.55 -5.83
N PRO A 100 19.86 3.59 -4.91
CA PRO A 100 18.71 2.92 -4.30
C PRO A 100 17.88 3.95 -3.51
N GLY A 101 16.56 3.72 -3.42
CA GLY A 101 15.64 4.65 -2.72
C GLY A 101 16.07 5.03 -1.30
N SER A 102 16.75 4.12 -0.59
CA SER A 102 17.29 4.37 0.76
C SER A 102 18.43 5.39 0.84
N GLN A 103 19.03 5.75 -0.30
CA GLN A 103 20.07 6.78 -0.42
C GLN A 103 19.56 8.03 -1.13
N MET A 104 18.27 8.05 -1.49
CA MET A 104 17.64 9.23 -2.07
C MET A 104 17.22 10.20 -0.97
N HIS A 105 17.27 11.48 -1.29
CA HIS A 105 16.83 12.55 -0.43
C HIS A 105 15.73 13.34 -1.10
N PHE A 106 14.59 13.41 -0.43
CA PHE A 106 13.43 14.18 -0.85
C PHE A 106 13.40 15.50 -0.05
N ALA A 107 13.21 16.61 -0.75
CA ALA A 107 12.99 17.90 -0.13
C ALA A 107 12.04 18.76 -0.99
N SER A 108 11.18 19.52 -0.33
CA SER A 108 10.21 20.41 -0.95
C SER A 108 10.74 21.85 -0.94
N PHE A 109 10.58 22.56 -2.05
CA PHE A 109 11.07 23.94 -2.22
C PHE A 109 9.96 24.86 -2.74
N ASP A 110 9.90 26.06 -2.18
CA ASP A 110 8.98 27.13 -2.59
C ASP A 110 9.41 27.73 -3.94
N LEU A 111 8.56 27.63 -4.97
CA LEU A 111 8.83 28.21 -6.29
C LEU A 111 8.96 29.74 -6.26
N THR A 112 8.45 30.42 -5.24
CA THR A 112 8.44 31.88 -5.17
C THR A 112 9.68 32.46 -4.49
N SER A 113 10.49 31.63 -3.83
CA SER A 113 11.66 32.06 -3.05
C SER A 113 12.86 31.14 -3.11
N GLY A 114 12.68 29.87 -3.46
CA GLY A 114 13.70 28.83 -3.38
C GLY A 114 13.93 28.31 -1.96
N ASN A 115 13.18 28.78 -0.96
CA ASN A 115 13.31 28.32 0.41
C ASN A 115 12.81 26.88 0.56
N LEU A 116 13.45 26.14 1.47
CA LEU A 116 12.96 24.83 1.90
C LEU A 116 11.59 24.98 2.55
N VAL A 117 10.62 24.21 2.06
CA VAL A 117 9.33 24.01 2.72
C VAL A 117 9.57 23.03 3.85
N PRO A 118 9.29 23.39 5.11
CA PRO A 118 9.43 22.47 6.22
C PRO A 118 8.48 21.27 6.01
N PRO A 119 8.94 20.04 6.31
CA PRO A 119 8.08 18.86 6.30
C PRO A 119 6.90 19.08 7.25
N ALA A 120 5.78 18.40 6.99
CA ALA A 120 4.58 18.52 7.81
C ALA A 120 4.72 17.64 9.05
N ASP A 121 5.36 18.20 10.09
CA ASP A 121 5.95 17.51 11.25
C ASP A 121 5.15 16.33 11.87
N ALA A 122 3.83 16.40 12.01
CA ALA A 122 3.07 15.40 12.79
C ALA A 122 2.35 14.35 11.94
N GLY A 123 1.81 14.75 10.79
CA GLY A 123 1.11 13.87 9.85
C GLY A 123 2.05 12.99 9.05
N GLU A 124 3.11 13.59 8.49
CA GLU A 124 4.07 12.88 7.64
C GLU A 124 4.79 11.78 8.43
N ASP A 125 5.20 12.01 9.68
CA ASP A 125 5.84 11.00 10.54
C ASP A 125 4.96 9.77 10.76
N VAL A 126 3.65 9.97 10.98
CA VAL A 126 2.70 8.86 11.21
C VAL A 126 2.42 8.12 9.90
N MET A 127 2.21 8.86 8.80
CA MET A 127 1.96 8.26 7.49
C MET A 127 3.20 7.52 6.97
N GLU A 128 4.41 8.06 7.17
CA GLU A 128 5.67 7.40 6.81
C GLU A 128 5.85 6.09 7.58
N PHE A 129 5.59 6.09 8.90
CA PHE A 129 5.63 4.86 9.69
C PHE A 129 4.66 3.81 9.14
N ILE A 130 3.41 4.20 8.84
CA ILE A 130 2.39 3.30 8.29
C ILE A 130 2.82 2.79 6.91
N LEU A 131 3.36 3.66 6.06
CA LEU A 131 3.83 3.35 4.72
C LEU A 131 4.97 2.33 4.75
N GLN A 132 5.95 2.54 5.63
CA GLN A 132 7.08 1.62 5.76
C GLN A 132 6.64 0.26 6.30
N LEU A 133 5.76 0.23 7.31
CA LEU A 133 5.16 -1.01 7.79
C LEU A 133 4.38 -1.75 6.68
N HIS A 134 3.64 -1.02 5.85
CA HIS A 134 2.83 -1.55 4.76
C HIS A 134 3.66 -2.12 3.61
N THR A 135 4.73 -1.42 3.23
CA THR A 135 5.51 -1.76 2.03
C THR A 135 6.60 -2.78 2.30
N ASP A 136 7.29 -2.68 3.42
CA ASP A 136 8.49 -3.48 3.69
C ASP A 136 8.65 -3.97 5.13
N MET A 137 7.70 -3.68 6.02
CA MET A 137 7.74 -4.08 7.43
C MET A 137 8.99 -3.61 8.18
N PHE A 138 9.61 -2.50 7.78
CA PHE A 138 10.90 -2.00 8.26
C PHE A 138 12.09 -2.92 7.97
N LEU A 139 11.94 -3.82 7.00
CA LEU A 139 12.97 -4.79 6.63
C LEU A 139 13.55 -4.53 5.24
N GLY A 140 13.10 -3.48 4.53
CA GLY A 140 13.53 -3.20 3.16
C GLY A 140 13.22 -4.36 2.21
N LEU A 141 14.18 -4.69 1.34
CA LEU A 141 14.00 -5.75 0.34
C LEU A 141 13.56 -7.12 0.91
N PRO A 142 14.17 -7.64 2.00
CA PRO A 142 13.67 -8.84 2.66
C PRO A 142 12.17 -8.80 3.01
N GLY A 143 11.67 -7.67 3.52
CA GLY A 143 10.26 -7.51 3.88
C GLY A 143 9.35 -7.45 2.66
N MET A 144 9.75 -6.72 1.62
CA MET A 144 9.04 -6.71 0.33
C MET A 144 8.92 -8.11 -0.27
N LEU A 145 10.01 -8.88 -0.29
CA LEU A 145 10.02 -10.26 -0.78
C LEU A 145 9.16 -11.19 0.09
N PHE A 146 9.18 -10.99 1.41
CA PHE A 146 8.35 -11.75 2.33
C PHE A 146 6.85 -11.49 2.12
N LEU A 147 6.44 -10.22 1.97
CA LEU A 147 5.07 -9.85 1.64
C LEU A 147 4.65 -10.39 0.26
N GLY A 148 5.56 -10.36 -0.73
CA GLY A 148 5.35 -11.01 -2.03
C GLY A 148 5.11 -12.53 -1.91
N LEU A 149 5.84 -13.22 -1.03
CA LEU A 149 5.58 -14.63 -0.71
C LEU A 149 4.19 -14.82 -0.06
N MET A 150 3.76 -13.89 0.80
CA MET A 150 2.40 -13.93 1.36
C MET A 150 1.33 -13.76 0.28
N GLY A 151 1.59 -12.93 -0.74
CA GLY A 151 0.76 -12.82 -1.95
C GLY A 151 0.66 -14.15 -2.71
N LEU A 152 1.78 -14.85 -2.89
CA LEU A 152 1.77 -16.20 -3.51
C LEU A 152 0.95 -17.21 -2.68
N LEU A 153 1.10 -17.21 -1.36
CA LEU A 153 0.28 -18.03 -0.47
C LEU A 153 -1.21 -17.68 -0.58
N PHE A 154 -1.55 -16.41 -0.75
CA PHE A 154 -2.91 -15.96 -0.97
C PHE A 154 -3.50 -16.45 -2.31
N VAL A 155 -2.71 -16.49 -3.38
CA VAL A 155 -3.13 -17.10 -4.65
C VAL A 155 -3.39 -18.60 -4.47
N ILE A 156 -2.49 -19.32 -3.78
CA ILE A 156 -2.68 -20.75 -3.48
C ILE A 156 -3.94 -20.97 -2.60
N ALA A 157 -4.16 -20.10 -1.61
CA ALA A 157 -5.34 -20.13 -0.76
C ALA A 157 -6.64 -19.94 -1.56
N THR A 158 -6.64 -18.98 -2.50
CA THR A 158 -7.76 -18.70 -3.41
C THR A 158 -8.04 -19.89 -4.33
N VAL A 159 -7.02 -20.42 -5.02
CA VAL A 159 -7.16 -21.59 -5.92
C VAL A 159 -7.66 -22.81 -5.15
N SER A 160 -7.09 -23.10 -3.99
CA SER A 160 -7.55 -24.21 -3.14
C SER A 160 -8.98 -24.00 -2.62
N GLY A 161 -9.38 -22.75 -2.36
CA GLY A 161 -10.76 -22.37 -2.02
C GLY A 161 -11.74 -22.70 -3.15
N VAL A 162 -11.39 -22.39 -4.40
CA VAL A 162 -12.20 -22.75 -5.59
C VAL A 162 -12.33 -24.26 -5.75
N VAL A 163 -11.25 -25.01 -5.57
CA VAL A 163 -11.27 -26.49 -5.61
C VAL A 163 -12.23 -27.06 -4.55
N LEU A 164 -12.26 -26.46 -3.37
CA LEU A 164 -13.17 -26.86 -2.28
C LEU A 164 -14.59 -26.34 -2.46
N TYR A 165 -14.81 -25.24 -3.17
CA TYR A 165 -16.13 -24.64 -3.37
C TYR A 165 -17.11 -25.63 -4.01
N ALA A 166 -16.69 -26.30 -5.10
CA ALA A 166 -17.54 -27.21 -5.86
C ALA A 166 -18.19 -28.34 -5.02
N PRO A 167 -17.46 -29.16 -4.24
CA PRO A 167 -18.09 -30.22 -3.45
C PRO A 167 -19.02 -29.71 -2.34
N PHE A 168 -18.82 -28.49 -1.82
CA PHE A 168 -19.64 -27.94 -0.73
C PHE A 168 -20.88 -27.18 -1.23
N MET A 169 -20.78 -26.50 -2.38
CA MET A 169 -21.83 -25.61 -2.89
C MET A 169 -22.62 -26.15 -4.08
N ARG A 170 -22.21 -27.26 -4.72
CA ARG A 170 -22.89 -27.83 -5.91
C ARG A 170 -24.38 -28.12 -5.73
N LYS A 171 -24.86 -28.37 -4.51
CA LYS A 171 -26.28 -28.69 -4.22
C LYS A 171 -27.11 -27.47 -3.80
N LEU A 172 -26.50 -26.29 -3.72
CA LEU A 172 -27.14 -25.06 -3.30
C LEU A 172 -27.22 -24.12 -4.49
N GLU A 173 -28.31 -23.35 -4.58
CA GLU A 173 -28.39 -22.26 -5.54
C GLU A 173 -27.35 -21.19 -5.17
N PHE A 174 -26.79 -20.53 -6.18
CA PHE A 174 -25.85 -19.44 -5.97
C PHE A 174 -26.48 -18.36 -5.08
N GLY A 175 -25.72 -17.83 -4.11
CA GLY A 175 -26.24 -16.84 -3.15
C GLY A 175 -27.00 -17.41 -1.96
N THR A 176 -27.17 -18.74 -1.87
CA THR A 176 -27.86 -19.34 -0.71
C THR A 176 -27.03 -19.20 0.57
N VAL A 177 -27.57 -18.50 1.56
CA VAL A 177 -27.03 -18.46 2.93
C VAL A 177 -28.03 -19.11 3.88
N ARG A 178 -27.65 -20.22 4.53
CA ARG A 178 -28.55 -21.00 5.38
C ARG A 178 -28.74 -20.35 6.75
N ARG A 179 -29.65 -19.37 6.82
CA ARG A 179 -29.89 -18.54 8.01
C ARG A 179 -30.47 -19.27 9.23
N LYS A 180 -31.16 -20.40 9.03
CA LYS A 180 -31.82 -21.19 10.09
C LYS A 180 -30.92 -22.27 10.73
N GLN A 181 -29.66 -22.36 10.32
CA GLN A 181 -28.72 -23.37 10.81
C GLN A 181 -27.72 -22.81 11.82
N SER A 182 -26.80 -23.65 12.29
CA SER A 182 -25.80 -23.26 13.29
C SER A 182 -24.95 -22.06 12.81
N PRO A 183 -24.50 -21.19 13.74
CA PRO A 183 -23.70 -20.01 13.39
C PRO A 183 -22.45 -20.35 12.58
N ARG A 184 -21.81 -21.49 12.88
CA ARG A 184 -20.63 -21.98 12.15
C ARG A 184 -20.92 -22.23 10.67
N LEU A 185 -22.07 -22.84 10.36
CA LEU A 185 -22.44 -23.08 8.97
C LEU A 185 -22.79 -21.78 8.25
N LYS A 186 -23.43 -20.85 8.96
CA LYS A 186 -23.73 -19.51 8.43
C LYS A 186 -22.47 -18.75 8.05
N TRP A 187 -21.45 -18.76 8.90
CA TRP A 187 -20.14 -18.15 8.58
C TRP A 187 -19.43 -18.84 7.42
N LEU A 188 -19.53 -20.17 7.32
CA LEU A 188 -19.01 -20.91 6.17
C LEU A 188 -19.73 -20.51 4.87
N ASP A 189 -21.05 -20.35 4.91
CA ASP A 189 -21.83 -19.91 3.75
C ASP A 189 -21.43 -18.48 3.33
N TYR A 190 -21.25 -17.57 4.28
CA TYR A 190 -20.75 -16.22 3.98
C TYR A 190 -19.34 -16.23 3.39
N HIS A 191 -18.43 -17.02 3.97
CA HIS A 191 -17.06 -17.11 3.47
C HIS A 191 -17.03 -17.65 2.03
N ASN A 192 -17.81 -18.70 1.74
CA ASN A 192 -17.92 -19.26 0.40
C ASN A 192 -18.57 -18.29 -0.59
N LEU A 193 -19.62 -17.56 -0.17
CA LEU A 193 -20.29 -16.58 -1.01
C LEU A 193 -19.38 -15.38 -1.32
N LEU A 194 -18.77 -14.78 -0.30
CA LEU A 194 -17.85 -13.66 -0.48
C LEU A 194 -16.66 -14.08 -1.33
N GLY A 195 -16.05 -15.24 -1.02
CA GLY A 195 -14.89 -15.74 -1.75
C GLY A 195 -15.17 -15.99 -3.23
N ILE A 196 -16.34 -16.55 -3.59
CA ILE A 196 -16.66 -16.77 -5.01
C ILE A 196 -17.05 -15.48 -5.74
N VAL A 197 -17.73 -14.55 -5.06
CA VAL A 197 -18.14 -13.26 -5.63
C VAL A 197 -16.93 -12.39 -5.90
N THR A 198 -15.96 -12.36 -4.99
CA THR A 198 -14.74 -11.57 -5.13
C THR A 198 -13.63 -12.30 -5.86
N LEU A 199 -13.83 -13.56 -6.29
CA LEU A 199 -12.78 -14.44 -6.83
C LEU A 199 -11.91 -13.74 -7.89
N ALA A 200 -12.53 -13.14 -8.90
CA ALA A 200 -11.79 -12.49 -9.99
C ALA A 200 -10.93 -11.32 -9.46
N TRP A 201 -11.49 -10.51 -8.56
CA TRP A 201 -10.80 -9.38 -7.95
C TRP A 201 -9.64 -9.84 -7.06
N VAL A 202 -9.86 -10.78 -6.14
CA VAL A 202 -8.80 -11.25 -5.24
C VAL A 202 -7.71 -12.01 -5.96
N LEU A 203 -8.03 -12.69 -7.06
CA LEU A 203 -7.04 -13.37 -7.88
C LEU A 203 -6.20 -12.36 -8.67
N LEU A 204 -6.81 -11.31 -9.22
CA LEU A 204 -6.10 -10.23 -9.88
C LEU A 204 -5.14 -9.55 -8.91
N VAL A 205 -5.65 -9.06 -7.78
CA VAL A 205 -4.86 -8.40 -6.72
C VAL A 205 -3.79 -9.33 -6.13
N GLY A 206 -4.04 -10.63 -6.05
CA GLY A 206 -3.05 -11.58 -5.54
C GLY A 206 -1.91 -11.88 -6.53
N ILE A 207 -2.14 -11.69 -7.84
CA ILE A 207 -1.16 -11.98 -8.90
C ILE A 207 -0.32 -10.75 -9.25
N THR A 208 -0.91 -9.56 -9.21
CA THR A 208 -0.28 -8.28 -9.55
C THR A 208 0.27 -7.59 -8.32
#